data_AF-A0A932HXW8-F1
#
_entry.id   AF-A0A932HXW8-F1
#
_cell.length_a   1.000
_cell.length_b   1.000
_cell.length_c   1.000
_cell.angle_alpha   90.00
_cell.angle_beta   90.00
_cell.angle_gamma   90.00
#
_symmetry.space_group_name_H-M   'P 1'
#
loop_
_entity.id
_entity.type
_entity.pdbx_description
1 polymer ?
#
loop_
_entity_poly.entity_id
_entity_poly.type
_entity_poly.pdbx_seq_one_letter_code
_entity_poly.pdbx_strand_id
1 'polypeptide(L)' 'MMTLKELREQSEKDLQKALYEQRRKLQDFHFKMTSQKVGNIRELRGSKRTIAQILTVLREKKNIKTELHS' A
#
# COMPACT_ATOMS: atom_id res chain seq x y z
N MET A 1 7.51 8.48 -2.44
CA MET A 1 6.84 7.37 -3.15
C MET A 1 7.78 6.18 -3.07
N MET A 2 7.31 4.99 -2.70
CA MET A 2 8.12 3.76 -2.74
C MET A 2 8.19 3.20 -4.16
N THR A 3 9.29 2.55 -4.49
CA THR A 3 9.50 1.88 -5.77
C THR A 3 9.09 0.40 -5.71
N LEU A 4 8.77 -0.18 -6.86
CA LEU A 4 8.37 -1.60 -6.94
C LEU A 4 9.52 -2.56 -6.55
N LYS A 5 10.77 -2.15 -6.75
CA LYS A 5 11.95 -2.97 -6.40
C LYS A 5 12.05 -3.15 -4.88
N GLU A 6 11.97 -2.04 -4.14
CA GLU A 6 11.99 -2.05 -2.68
C GLU A 6 10.85 -2.90 -2.09
N LEU A 7 9.64 -2.80 -2.67
CA LEU A 7 8.49 -3.61 -2.23
C LEU A 7 8.68 -5.11 -2.48
N ARG A 8 9.41 -5.50 -3.54
CA ARG A 8 9.66 -6.92 -3.83
C ARG A 8 10.65 -7.54 -2.86
N GLU A 9 11.65 -6.78 -2.43
CA GLU A 9 12.68 -7.19 -1.46
C GLU A 9 12.12 -7.33 -0.03
N GLN A 10 11.06 -6.61 0.31
CA GLN A 10 10.40 -6.73 1.62
C GLN A 10 9.67 -8.06 1.82
N SER A 11 9.59 -8.52 3.07
CA SER A 11 8.85 -9.73 3.44
C SER A 11 7.33 -9.54 3.28
N GLU A 12 6.57 -10.63 3.08
CA GLU A 12 5.09 -10.57 3.07
C GLU A 12 4.51 -9.92 4.34
N LYS A 13 5.12 -10.19 5.50
CA LYS A 13 4.69 -9.62 6.79
C LYS A 13 4.89 -8.10 6.81
N ASP A 14 6.02 -7.61 6.31
CA ASP A 14 6.31 -6.18 6.28
C ASP A 14 5.45 -5.46 5.25
N LEU A 15 5.17 -6.10 4.11
CA LEU A 15 4.23 -5.60 3.12
C LEU A 15 2.81 -5.47 3.70
N GLN A 16 2.36 -6.44 4.49
CA GLN A 16 1.06 -6.38 5.18
C GLN A 16 1.03 -5.28 6.24
N LYS A 17 2.10 -5.09 7.02
CA LYS A 17 2.21 -3.98 7.98
C LYS A 17 2.15 -2.63 7.26
N ALA A 18 2.94 -2.46 6.20
CA ALA A 18 2.94 -1.25 5.39
C ALA A 18 1.55 -0.98 4.77
N LEU A 19 0.85 -2.01 4.29
CA LEU A 19 -0.52 -1.90 3.80
C LEU A 19 -1.46 -1.36 4.89
N TYR A 20 -1.38 -1.89 6.11
CA TYR A 20 -2.20 -1.46 7.24
C TYR A 20 -1.96 0.01 7.59
N GLU A 21 -0.69 0.42 7.70
CA GLU A 21 -0.33 1.80 8.00
C GLU A 21 -0.80 2.77 6.92
N GLN A 22 -0.68 2.42 5.64
CA GLN A 22 -1.15 3.26 4.55
C GLN A 22 -2.68 3.41 4.56
N ARG A 23 -3.42 2.35 4.92
CA ARG A 23 -4.89 2.40 5.09
C ARG A 23 -5.30 3.27 6.29
N ARG A 24 -4.60 3.16 7.42
CA ARG A 24 -4.76 4.07 8.58
C ARG A 24 -4.56 5.52 8.18
N LYS A 25 -3.46 5.82 7.49
CA LYS A 25 -3.19 7.17 6.96
C LYS A 25 -4.32 7.65 6.07
N LEU A 26 -4.86 6.81 5.18
CA LEU A 26 -6.02 7.17 4.36
C LEU A 26 -7.26 7.51 5.19
N GLN A 27 -7.56 6.74 6.24
CA GLN A 27 -8.67 7.05 7.16
C GLN A 27 -8.47 8.40 7.86
N ASP A 28 -7.26 8.65 8.36
CA ASP A 28 -6.94 9.93 9.01
C ASP A 28 -7.04 11.09 8.02
N PHE A 29 -6.61 10.88 6.76
CA PHE A 29 -6.80 11.87 5.69
C PHE A 29 -8.26 12.11 5.38
N HIS A 30 -9.09 11.07 5.31
CA HIS A 30 -10.52 11.20 5.10
C HIS A 30 -11.17 12.01 6.23
N PHE A 31 -10.81 11.74 7.48
CA PHE A 31 -11.28 12.47 8.65
C PHE A 31 -10.85 13.95 8.62
N LYS A 32 -9.58 14.22 8.30
CA LYS A 32 -9.05 15.59 8.14
C LYS A 32 -9.71 16.33 6.97
N MET A 33 -9.99 15.63 5.88
CA MET A 33 -10.68 16.18 4.70
C MET A 33 -12.12 16.58 5.01
N THR A 34 -12.86 15.76 5.78
CA THR A 34 -14.21 16.11 6.25
C THR A 34 -14.21 17.33 7.17
N SER A 35 -13.10 17.62 7.86
CA SER A 35 -12.94 18.80 8.72
C SER A 35 -12.60 20.10 7.95
N GLN A 36 -12.80 20.16 6.63
CA GLN A 36 -12.57 21.33 5.75
C GLN A 36 -11.14 21.91 5.71
N LYS A 37 -10.15 21.27 6.34
CA LYS A 37 -8.73 21.64 6.22
C LYS A 37 -8.07 20.85 5.10
N VAL A 38 -8.33 21.21 3.84
CA VAL A 38 -7.85 20.44 2.68
C VAL A 38 -6.61 21.08 2.06
N GLY A 39 -5.45 20.45 2.25
CA GLY A 39 -4.19 20.82 1.57
C GLY A 39 -3.48 19.69 0.82
N ASN A 40 -3.74 18.42 1.15
CA ASN A 40 -2.80 17.32 0.82
C ASN A 40 -3.37 16.29 -0.19
N ILE A 41 -4.04 16.74 -1.25
CA ILE A 41 -4.58 15.86 -2.32
C ILE A 41 -3.44 15.05 -2.99
N ARG A 42 -2.24 15.62 -3.10
CA ARG A 42 -1.07 14.96 -3.69
C ARG A 42 -0.61 13.76 -2.86
N GLU A 43 -0.62 13.88 -1.53
CA GLU A 43 -0.25 12.79 -0.63
C GLU A 43 -1.26 11.65 -0.68
N LEU A 44 -2.56 11.97 -0.76
CA LEU A 44 -3.63 10.98 -0.94
C LEU A 44 -3.41 10.12 -2.20
N ARG A 45 -3.07 10.77 -3.33
CA ARG A 45 -2.74 10.06 -4.58
C ARG A 45 -1.50 9.18 -4.42
N GLY A 46 -0.48 9.67 -3.70
CA GLY A 46 0.71 8.90 -3.36
C GLY A 46 0.40 7.64 -2.56
N SER A 47 -0.37 7.77 -1.47
CA SER A 47 -0.75 6.64 -0.60
C SER A 47 -1.59 5.60 -1.34
N LYS A 48 -2.55 6.02 -2.17
CA LYS A 48 -3.35 5.11 -3.01
C LYS A 48 -2.48 4.31 -3.98
N ARG A 49 -1.50 4.97 -4.62
CA ARG A 49 -0.55 4.31 -5.53
C ARG A 49 0.31 3.29 -4.79
N THR A 50 0.83 3.63 -3.61
CA THR A 50 1.62 2.72 -2.79
C THR A 50 0.82 1.49 -2.35
N ILE A 51 -0.45 1.66 -1.94
CA ILE A 51 -1.33 0.53 -1.63
C ILE A 51 -1.53 -0.39 -2.84
N ALA A 52 -1.78 0.18 -4.02
CA ALA A 52 -1.94 -0.61 -5.24
C ALA A 52 -0.67 -1.43 -5.54
N GLN A 53 0.51 -0.82 -5.44
CA GLN A 53 1.79 -1.51 -5.66
C GLN A 53 2.02 -2.64 -4.65
N ILE A 54 1.75 -2.41 -3.35
CA ILE A 54 1.86 -3.45 -2.31
C ILE A 54 0.93 -4.63 -2.63
N LEU A 55 -0.32 -4.36 -3.01
CA LEU A 55 -1.29 -5.41 -3.35
C LEU A 55 -0.85 -6.21 -4.60
N THR A 56 -0.29 -5.55 -5.60
CA THR A 56 0.27 -6.22 -6.78
C THR A 56 1.41 -7.16 -6.38
N VAL A 57 2.38 -6.70 -5.60
CA VAL A 57 3.51 -7.54 -5.16
C VAL A 57 3.04 -8.71 -4.29
N LEU A 58 2.09 -8.50 -3.38
CA LEU A 58 1.51 -9.59 -2.58
C LEU A 58 0.81 -10.63 -3.47
N ARG A 59 0.12 -10.20 -4.52
CA ARG A 59 -0.52 -11.11 -5.48
C ARG A 59 0.50 -11.86 -6.33
N GLU A 60 1.55 -11.20 -6.80
CA GLU A 60 2.69 -11.82 -7.49
C GLU A 60 3.29 -12.95 -6.62
N LYS A 61 3.61 -12.65 -5.35
CA LYS A 61 4.16 -13.64 -4.40
C LYS A 61 3.21 -14.80 -4.13
N LYS A 62 1.91 -14.54 -4.04
CA LYS A 62 0.88 -15.57 -3.86
C LYS A 62 0.79 -16.51 -5.07
N ASN A 63 0.77 -15.97 -6.29
CA ASN A 63 0.68 -16.75 -7.52
C ASN A 63 1.89 -17.69 -7.68
N ILE A 64 3.11 -17.19 -7.40
CA ILE A 64 4.34 -18.02 -7.43
C ILE A 64 4.26 -19.20 -6.45
N LYS A 65 3.74 -18.98 -5.24
CA LYS A 65 3.52 -20.07 -4.26
C LYS A 65 2.52 -21.11 -4.75
N THR A 66 1.48 -20.71 -5.49
CA THR A 66 0.46 -21.62 -6.00
C THR A 66 1.00 -22.50 -7.14
N GLU A 67 1.83 -21.94 -8.01
CA GLU A 67 2.49 -22.70 -9.09
C GLU A 67 3.54 -23.70 -8.58
N LEU A 68 4.16 -23.44 -7.42
CA LEU A 68 5.10 -24.37 -6.77
C LEU A 68 4.45 -25.59 -6.10
N HIS A 69 3.12 -25.67 -6.04
CA HIS A 69 2.36 -26.77 -5.42
C HIS A 69 1.48 -27.54 -6.42
N SER A 70 1.71 -27.35 -7.73
CA SER A 70 0.97 -28.01 -8.82
C SER A 70 1.80 -29.08 -9.51
#